data_AF-A0A2D4VY93-F1
#
_entry.id   AF-A0A2D4VY93-F1
#
_cell.length_a   1.000
_cell.length_b   1.000
_cell.length_c   1.000
_cell.angle_alpha   90.00
_cell.angle_beta   90.00
_cell.angle_gamma   90.00
#
_symmetry.space_group_name_H-M   'P 1'
#
loop_
_entity.id
_entity.type
_entity.pdbx_description
1 polymer ?
#
loop_
_entity_poly.entity_id
_entity_poly.type
_entity_poly.pdbx_seq_one_letter_code
_entity_poly.pdbx_strand_id
1 'polypeptide(L)'
;MADSDMSSKETTTKRPPLALIGLPQDNNASFLAGPRLAPPLIRAAMISPSANMFAETGTDLGPDTDAGPGTVRLWQDAGDLALHGLSGKPAFDAVHDGIADRLADGQAVISLGGDHSVTWPAVTAHTAYHQGLTILHLDAHPDLYDDMEGNPFSHASPFARIMESGSVARLIQMGIRTLNAHQRTQVARFGVECHEMRHAADIKKISIDGPVYLSIDLDVLDPAFAPGVSHHEPGGMSVRDVLHIIQNFGTHSGARMIGGDLVELNPERDVNGVTAMVAAKIVKEMMARCLADSAGG
;
A
#
# COMPACT_ATOMS: atom_id res chain seq x y z
N MET A 1 -59.42 -13.42 -6.52
CA MET A 1 -58.11 -13.79 -5.92
C MET A 1 -57.07 -13.43 -6.94
N ALA A 2 -56.47 -12.25 -6.79
CA ALA A 2 -55.40 -11.76 -7.64
C ALA A 2 -54.15 -11.77 -6.76
N ASP A 3 -53.26 -12.74 -6.98
CA ASP A 3 -51.93 -12.72 -6.40
C ASP A 3 -51.05 -11.82 -7.28
N SER A 4 -50.75 -10.64 -6.75
CA SER A 4 -49.71 -9.76 -7.26
C SER A 4 -48.35 -10.24 -6.74
N ASP A 5 -47.60 -10.93 -7.60
CA ASP A 5 -46.21 -11.30 -7.35
C ASP A 5 -45.33 -10.04 -7.41
N MET A 6 -45.12 -9.41 -6.24
CA MET A 6 -44.09 -8.39 -6.06
C MET A 6 -42.74 -9.09 -5.86
N SER A 7 -42.13 -9.48 -6.98
CA SER A 7 -40.70 -9.78 -7.02
C SER A 7 -39.91 -8.51 -6.69
N SER A 8 -39.48 -8.41 -5.44
CA SER A 8 -38.45 -7.46 -4.99
C SER A 8 -37.18 -7.72 -5.78
N LYS A 9 -36.90 -6.88 -6.78
CA LYS A 9 -35.55 -6.76 -7.32
C LYS A 9 -34.66 -6.25 -6.21
N GLU A 10 -33.93 -7.14 -5.55
CA GLU A 10 -32.72 -6.78 -4.81
C GLU A 10 -31.79 -6.08 -5.81
N THR A 11 -31.79 -4.76 -5.79
CA THR A 11 -30.72 -3.98 -6.37
C THR A 11 -29.51 -4.23 -5.49
N THR A 12 -28.72 -5.26 -5.81
CA THR A 12 -27.38 -5.40 -5.27
C THR A 12 -26.61 -4.15 -5.68
N THR A 13 -26.47 -3.20 -4.76
CA THR A 13 -25.67 -2.00 -4.99
C THR A 13 -24.22 -2.48 -5.15
N LYS A 14 -23.78 -2.62 -6.41
CA LYS A 14 -22.42 -3.03 -6.74
C LYS A 14 -21.46 -2.11 -6.02
N ARG A 15 -20.59 -2.68 -5.17
CA ARG A 15 -19.58 -1.90 -4.44
C ARG A 15 -18.67 -1.17 -5.43
N PRO A 16 -18.10 -0.02 -5.04
CA PRO A 16 -17.10 0.67 -5.84
C PRO A 16 -15.91 -0.25 -6.13
N PRO A 17 -15.24 -0.10 -7.29
CA PRO A 17 -14.13 -0.99 -7.67
C PRO A 17 -12.90 -0.88 -6.77
N LEU A 18 -12.78 0.16 -5.95
CA LEU A 18 -11.65 0.38 -5.04
C LEU A 18 -12.11 0.57 -3.59
N ALA A 19 -11.42 -0.06 -2.65
CA ALA A 19 -11.56 0.18 -1.21
C ALA A 19 -10.29 0.82 -0.64
N LEU A 20 -10.45 1.90 0.11
CA LEU A 20 -9.41 2.47 0.98
C LEU A 20 -9.65 1.97 2.41
N ILE A 21 -8.69 1.28 3.02
CA ILE A 21 -8.86 0.67 4.34
C ILE A 21 -7.68 0.99 5.26
N GLY A 22 -7.92 1.25 6.54
CA GLY A 22 -6.86 1.51 7.51
C GLY A 22 -6.47 0.27 8.31
N LEU A 23 -5.17 0.10 8.53
CA LEU A 23 -4.54 -0.99 9.27
C LEU A 23 -3.78 -0.42 10.49
N PRO A 24 -4.46 0.13 11.52
CA PRO A 24 -3.82 0.84 12.63
C PRO A 24 -3.09 -0.11 13.60
N GLN A 25 -1.91 -0.58 13.23
CA GLN A 25 -1.09 -1.53 13.99
C GLN A 25 0.40 -1.17 13.92
N ASP A 26 1.11 -1.19 15.04
CA ASP A 26 2.56 -0.94 15.10
C ASP A 26 3.28 -1.79 16.17
N ASN A 27 2.69 -2.94 16.50
CA ASN A 27 3.17 -3.82 17.57
C ASN A 27 4.44 -4.60 17.21
N ASN A 28 4.89 -4.53 15.96
CA ASN A 28 6.08 -5.20 15.45
C ASN A 28 7.23 -4.22 15.14
N ALA A 29 7.04 -2.93 15.43
CA ALA A 29 8.08 -1.91 15.37
C ALA A 29 9.22 -2.21 16.36
N SER A 30 10.47 -2.09 15.91
CA SER A 30 11.65 -2.35 16.76
C SER A 30 12.23 -1.10 17.43
N PHE A 31 11.90 0.11 16.95
CA PHE A 31 12.45 1.36 17.48
C PHE A 31 11.39 2.28 18.09
N LEU A 32 10.54 2.88 17.26
CA LEU A 32 9.49 3.81 17.69
C LEU A 32 8.12 3.36 17.17
N ALA A 33 7.20 3.19 18.11
CA ALA A 33 5.77 3.09 17.82
C ALA A 33 5.21 4.48 17.47
N GLY A 34 3.96 4.53 17.01
CA GLY A 34 3.32 5.72 16.47
C GLY A 34 2.59 5.47 15.15
N PRO A 35 3.10 4.62 14.24
CA PRO A 35 2.44 4.38 12.95
C PRO A 35 0.98 3.92 13.03
N ARG A 36 0.54 3.26 14.11
CA ARG A 36 -0.88 2.91 14.30
C ARG A 36 -1.84 4.12 14.22
N LEU A 37 -1.33 5.34 14.48
CA LEU A 37 -2.10 6.58 14.52
C LEU A 37 -2.26 7.23 13.13
N ALA A 38 -1.56 6.73 12.12
CA ALA A 38 -1.50 7.30 10.78
C ALA A 38 -2.82 7.30 10.00
N PRO A 39 -3.61 6.20 9.95
CA PRO A 39 -4.73 6.09 9.01
C PRO A 39 -5.74 7.26 9.05
N PRO A 40 -6.23 7.73 10.22
CA PRO A 40 -7.16 8.87 10.24
C PRO A 40 -6.52 10.19 9.81
N LEU A 41 -5.21 10.38 10.01
CA LEU A 41 -4.51 11.62 9.65
C LEU A 41 -4.21 11.70 8.15
N ILE A 42 -3.89 10.57 7.52
CA ILE A 42 -3.76 10.51 6.05
C ILE A 42 -5.11 10.83 5.40
N ARG A 43 -6.22 10.26 5.90
CA ARG A 43 -7.57 10.61 5.43
C ARG A 43 -7.88 12.08 5.56
N ALA A 44 -7.62 12.67 6.73
CA ALA A 44 -7.84 14.08 6.97
C ALA A 44 -7.01 14.97 6.02
N ALA A 45 -5.76 14.59 5.76
CA ALA A 45 -4.89 15.28 4.80
C ALA A 45 -5.41 15.15 3.35
N MET A 46 -5.92 13.98 2.95
CA MET A 46 -6.49 13.77 1.62
C MET A 46 -7.68 14.70 1.34
N ILE A 47 -8.59 14.86 2.30
CA ILE A 47 -9.80 15.70 2.15
C ILE A 47 -9.59 17.15 2.63
N SER A 48 -8.34 17.55 2.90
CA SER A 48 -8.04 18.88 3.39
C SER A 48 -8.49 19.95 2.39
N PRO A 49 -9.15 21.04 2.81
CA PRO A 49 -9.55 22.14 1.93
C PRO A 49 -8.36 22.92 1.37
N SER A 50 -7.15 22.72 1.90
CA SER A 50 -5.91 23.27 1.32
C SER A 50 -5.45 22.53 0.06
N ALA A 51 -6.05 21.37 -0.23
CA ALA A 51 -5.81 20.56 -1.40
C ALA A 51 -7.13 20.28 -2.15
N ASN A 52 -7.04 19.63 -3.31
CA ASN A 52 -8.20 19.09 -4.03
C ASN A 52 -8.08 17.56 -4.11
N MET A 53 -9.16 16.90 -4.55
CA MET A 53 -9.24 15.44 -4.66
C MET A 53 -8.72 14.89 -6.00
N PHE A 54 -8.12 15.72 -6.85
CA PHE A 54 -7.59 15.25 -8.14
C PHE A 54 -6.20 14.63 -7.98
N ALA A 55 -5.96 13.58 -8.75
CA ALA A 55 -4.62 13.08 -9.08
C ALA A 55 -4.02 13.85 -10.28
N GLU A 56 -2.70 13.77 -10.50
CA GLU A 56 -2.03 14.46 -11.62
C GLU A 56 -2.49 13.94 -12.99
N THR A 57 -3.03 12.72 -13.03
CA THR A 57 -3.66 12.11 -14.21
C THR A 57 -5.01 12.76 -14.58
N GLY A 58 -5.56 13.62 -13.73
CA GLY A 58 -6.89 14.22 -13.89
C GLY A 58 -8.02 13.35 -13.34
N THR A 59 -7.73 12.20 -12.72
CA THR A 59 -8.73 11.39 -12.02
C THR A 59 -9.28 12.15 -10.82
N ASP A 60 -10.59 12.37 -10.81
CA ASP A 60 -11.30 12.99 -9.68
C ASP A 60 -11.66 11.92 -8.64
N LEU A 61 -11.07 12.01 -7.45
CA LEU A 61 -11.34 11.11 -6.32
C LEU A 61 -12.33 11.73 -5.32
N GLY A 62 -12.98 12.85 -5.66
CA GLY A 62 -13.91 13.55 -4.79
C GLY A 62 -15.11 12.71 -4.34
N PRO A 63 -15.77 13.11 -3.23
CA PRO A 63 -16.94 12.40 -2.74
C PRO A 63 -18.10 12.44 -3.75
N ASP A 64 -18.93 11.40 -3.73
CA ASP A 64 -20.17 11.22 -4.52
C ASP A 64 -21.30 12.24 -4.18
N THR A 65 -20.97 13.43 -3.68
CA THR A 65 -21.99 14.41 -3.26
C THR A 65 -22.37 15.42 -4.36
N ASP A 66 -21.53 15.59 -5.39
CA ASP A 66 -21.82 16.46 -6.56
C ASP A 66 -22.23 15.65 -7.81
N ALA A 67 -22.42 14.36 -7.61
CA ALA A 67 -22.56 13.39 -8.64
C ALA A 67 -24.07 13.16 -8.86
N GLY A 68 -24.62 13.81 -9.90
CA GLY A 68 -26.04 13.70 -10.23
C GLY A 68 -26.49 12.23 -10.42
N PRO A 69 -27.80 11.93 -10.44
CA PRO A 69 -28.29 10.57 -10.59
C PRO A 69 -27.61 9.83 -11.76
N GLY A 70 -26.89 8.74 -11.47
CA GLY A 70 -26.21 7.90 -12.47
C GLY A 70 -24.68 7.92 -12.46
N THR A 71 -24.04 8.61 -11.52
CA THR A 71 -22.58 8.58 -11.34
C THR A 71 -22.08 7.30 -10.67
N VAL A 72 -20.99 6.76 -11.20
CA VAL A 72 -20.34 5.56 -10.67
C VAL A 72 -19.35 5.99 -9.59
N ARG A 73 -19.59 5.51 -8.35
CA ARG A 73 -18.61 5.65 -7.27
C ARG A 73 -17.33 4.91 -7.64
N LEU A 74 -16.23 5.65 -7.76
CA LEU A 74 -14.93 5.07 -8.10
C LEU A 74 -14.32 4.30 -6.92
N TRP A 75 -14.55 4.77 -5.70
CA TRP A 75 -13.98 4.15 -4.50
C TRP A 75 -14.90 4.32 -3.28
N GLN A 76 -14.60 3.56 -2.22
CA GLN A 76 -15.18 3.72 -0.89
C GLN A 76 -14.09 3.77 0.17
N ASP A 77 -14.30 4.59 1.20
CA ASP A 77 -13.55 4.47 2.46
C ASP A 77 -14.19 3.36 3.29
N ALA A 78 -13.45 2.26 3.49
CA ALA A 78 -13.87 1.11 4.29
C ALA A 78 -13.59 1.29 5.79
N GLY A 79 -13.11 2.47 6.22
CA GLY A 79 -12.75 2.75 7.60
C GLY A 79 -11.50 1.98 8.04
N ASP A 80 -11.31 1.90 9.35
CA ASP A 80 -10.19 1.18 9.95
C ASP A 80 -10.62 -0.22 10.39
N LEU A 81 -9.73 -1.20 10.21
CA LEU A 81 -9.92 -2.51 10.84
C LEU A 81 -9.82 -2.38 12.36
N ALA A 82 -10.65 -3.16 13.07
CA ALA A 82 -10.66 -3.20 14.52
C ALA A 82 -9.45 -4.01 15.06
N LEU A 83 -8.25 -3.42 15.00
CA LEU A 83 -7.00 -4.06 15.41
C LEU A 83 -6.57 -3.72 16.85
N HIS A 84 -7.27 -2.78 17.49
CA HIS A 84 -6.95 -2.36 18.85
C HIS A 84 -6.98 -3.54 19.84
N GLY A 85 -5.88 -3.72 20.58
CA GLY A 85 -5.73 -4.81 21.54
C GLY A 85 -5.37 -6.17 20.94
N LEU A 86 -5.32 -6.29 19.60
CA LEU A 86 -4.83 -7.50 18.94
C LEU A 86 -3.32 -7.47 18.77
N SER A 87 -2.69 -8.64 18.86
CA SER A 87 -1.26 -8.83 18.57
C SER A 87 -0.97 -10.21 18.02
N GLY A 88 0.20 -10.37 17.39
CA GLY A 88 0.63 -11.62 16.78
C GLY A 88 -0.39 -12.17 15.78
N LYS A 89 -0.62 -13.48 15.82
CA LYS A 89 -1.51 -14.16 14.87
C LYS A 89 -2.93 -13.55 14.79
N PRO A 90 -3.65 -13.27 15.89
CA PRO A 90 -4.95 -12.60 15.82
C PRO A 90 -4.96 -11.28 15.04
N ALA A 91 -3.91 -10.46 15.17
CA ALA A 91 -3.82 -9.21 14.41
C ALA A 91 -3.59 -9.48 12.92
N PHE A 92 -2.71 -10.41 12.59
CA PHE A 92 -2.43 -10.77 11.19
C PHE A 92 -3.64 -11.43 10.51
N ASP A 93 -4.36 -12.31 11.21
CA ASP A 93 -5.61 -12.91 10.72
C ASP A 93 -6.64 -11.81 10.43
N ALA A 94 -6.82 -10.85 11.34
CA ALA A 94 -7.76 -9.75 11.14
C ALA A 94 -7.40 -8.87 9.93
N VAL A 95 -6.11 -8.59 9.71
CA VAL A 95 -5.66 -7.87 8.51
C VAL A 95 -5.94 -8.69 7.26
N HIS A 96 -5.52 -9.96 7.24
CA HIS A 96 -5.73 -10.86 6.10
C HIS A 96 -7.21 -10.95 5.72
N ASP A 97 -8.08 -11.25 6.69
CA ASP A 97 -9.50 -11.48 6.45
C ASP A 97 -10.21 -10.19 6.02
N GLY A 98 -9.86 -9.05 6.63
CA GLY A 98 -10.40 -7.75 6.25
C GLY A 98 -10.07 -7.36 4.80
N ILE A 99 -8.88 -7.70 4.32
CA ILE A 99 -8.48 -7.50 2.91
C ILE A 99 -9.17 -8.53 2.00
N ALA A 100 -9.16 -9.81 2.38
CA ALA A 100 -9.77 -10.90 1.62
C ALA A 100 -11.27 -10.67 1.38
N ASP A 101 -11.99 -10.13 2.37
CA ASP A 101 -13.41 -9.78 2.24
C ASP A 101 -13.65 -8.73 1.14
N ARG A 102 -12.75 -7.76 0.97
CA ARG A 102 -12.88 -6.74 -0.08
C ARG A 102 -12.52 -7.30 -1.46
N LEU A 103 -11.49 -8.14 -1.52
CA LEU A 103 -11.10 -8.85 -2.74
C LEU A 103 -12.21 -9.79 -3.23
N ALA A 104 -12.92 -10.47 -2.30
CA ALA A 104 -14.08 -11.31 -2.62
C ALA A 104 -15.23 -10.53 -3.28
N ASP A 105 -15.36 -9.23 -2.97
CA ASP A 105 -16.31 -8.33 -3.61
C ASP A 105 -15.82 -7.75 -4.95
N GLY A 106 -14.66 -8.21 -5.44
CA GLY A 106 -14.04 -7.76 -6.69
C GLY A 106 -13.44 -6.37 -6.61
N GLN A 107 -13.14 -5.87 -5.41
CA GLN A 107 -12.52 -4.57 -5.21
C GLN A 107 -10.99 -4.71 -5.24
N ALA A 108 -10.30 -3.77 -5.86
CA ALA A 108 -8.90 -3.52 -5.53
C ALA A 108 -8.80 -2.83 -4.16
N VAL A 109 -7.68 -3.01 -3.46
CA VAL A 109 -7.52 -2.52 -2.09
C VAL A 109 -6.27 -1.66 -1.95
N ILE A 110 -6.44 -0.46 -1.42
CA ILE A 110 -5.35 0.41 -0.96
C ILE A 110 -5.43 0.48 0.55
N SER A 111 -4.34 0.11 1.21
CA SER A 111 -4.25 0.14 2.67
C SER A 111 -3.46 1.34 3.18
N LEU A 112 -4.00 1.99 4.22
CA LEU A 112 -3.29 2.97 5.03
C LEU A 112 -2.72 2.21 6.22
N GLY A 113 -1.42 1.98 6.21
CA GLY A 113 -0.76 1.13 7.19
C GLY A 113 -0.58 1.75 8.57
N GLY A 114 -0.04 0.92 9.45
CA GLY A 114 0.79 1.37 10.55
C GLY A 114 2.24 0.99 10.24
N ASP A 115 2.84 0.10 11.03
CA ASP A 115 4.18 -0.41 10.71
C ASP A 115 4.16 -1.35 9.50
N HIS A 116 5.33 -1.59 8.89
CA HIS A 116 5.43 -2.38 7.65
C HIS A 116 5.07 -3.88 7.83
N SER A 117 4.90 -4.37 9.07
CA SER A 117 4.53 -5.78 9.29
C SER A 117 3.13 -6.13 8.77
N VAL A 118 2.24 -5.13 8.62
CA VAL A 118 0.88 -5.32 8.11
C VAL A 118 0.84 -5.74 6.63
N THR A 119 1.91 -5.49 5.89
CA THR A 119 2.02 -5.84 4.46
C THR A 119 2.06 -7.35 4.25
N TRP A 120 2.65 -8.12 5.18
CA TRP A 120 2.69 -9.59 5.05
C TRP A 120 1.29 -10.23 4.94
N PRO A 121 0.36 -10.06 5.90
CA PRO A 121 -0.99 -10.60 5.77
C PRO A 121 -1.79 -9.93 4.63
N ALA A 122 -1.57 -8.65 4.34
CA ALA A 122 -2.26 -7.96 3.24
C ALA A 122 -1.88 -8.55 1.87
N VAL A 123 -0.59 -8.74 1.60
CA VAL A 123 -0.10 -9.41 0.38
C VAL A 123 -0.57 -10.85 0.34
N THR A 124 -0.51 -11.57 1.45
CA THR A 124 -0.95 -12.97 1.53
C THR A 124 -2.41 -13.11 1.06
N ALA A 125 -3.30 -12.20 1.48
CA ALA A 125 -4.68 -12.17 1.00
C ALA A 125 -4.77 -12.00 -0.53
N HIS A 126 -3.96 -11.12 -1.13
CA HIS A 126 -3.95 -10.90 -2.57
C HIS A 126 -3.45 -12.12 -3.37
N THR A 127 -2.50 -12.91 -2.83
CA THR A 127 -1.96 -14.08 -3.55
C THR A 127 -3.01 -15.17 -3.83
N ALA A 128 -4.10 -15.22 -3.05
CA ALA A 128 -5.21 -16.12 -3.29
C ALA A 128 -6.03 -15.75 -4.55
N TYR A 129 -6.02 -14.47 -4.95
CA TYR A 129 -6.81 -13.93 -6.06
C TYR A 129 -5.97 -13.61 -7.30
N HIS A 130 -4.66 -13.39 -7.13
CA HIS A 130 -3.76 -12.96 -8.20
C HIS A 130 -2.54 -13.88 -8.31
N GLN A 131 -2.57 -14.76 -9.31
CA GLN A 131 -1.42 -15.62 -9.65
C GLN A 131 -0.34 -14.81 -10.38
N GLY A 132 0.92 -15.19 -10.20
CA GLY A 132 2.04 -14.50 -10.82
C GLY A 132 2.28 -13.08 -10.28
N LEU A 133 1.87 -12.83 -9.04
CA LEU A 133 1.99 -11.52 -8.39
C LEU A 133 3.43 -11.03 -8.36
N THR A 134 3.64 -9.80 -8.82
CA THR A 134 4.87 -9.04 -8.59
C THR A 134 4.63 -8.03 -7.47
N ILE A 135 5.57 -7.91 -6.55
CA ILE A 135 5.61 -6.81 -5.60
C ILE A 135 6.59 -5.77 -6.11
N LEU A 136 6.12 -4.53 -6.26
CA LEU A 136 6.97 -3.36 -6.38
C LEU A 136 7.02 -2.69 -5.00
N HIS A 137 8.20 -2.71 -4.40
CA HIS A 137 8.43 -2.27 -3.03
C HIS A 137 9.35 -1.05 -3.02
N LEU A 138 8.86 0.08 -2.51
CA LEU A 138 9.61 1.34 -2.41
C LEU A 138 9.95 1.61 -0.95
N ASP A 139 11.23 1.56 -0.61
CA ASP A 139 11.68 1.59 0.80
C ASP A 139 13.17 1.98 0.90
N ALA A 140 13.59 2.54 2.04
CA ALA A 140 15.00 2.65 2.39
C ALA A 140 15.61 1.31 2.81
N HIS A 141 14.82 0.43 3.43
CA HIS A 141 15.17 -0.86 3.99
C HIS A 141 14.66 -2.03 3.15
N PRO A 142 15.42 -3.14 3.07
CA PRO A 142 14.96 -4.31 2.36
C PRO A 142 13.83 -5.06 3.05
N ASP A 143 13.73 -4.98 4.37
CA ASP A 143 12.72 -5.72 5.14
C ASP A 143 12.71 -7.25 4.91
N LEU A 144 13.95 -7.75 4.77
CA LEU A 144 14.29 -9.15 4.51
C LEU A 144 14.96 -9.85 5.70
N TYR A 145 14.88 -9.30 6.93
CA TYR A 145 15.42 -10.02 8.07
C TYR A 145 14.67 -11.36 8.26
N ASP A 146 15.43 -12.41 8.55
CA ASP A 146 14.85 -13.69 8.96
C ASP A 146 14.26 -13.56 10.37
N ASP A 147 14.95 -12.85 11.25
CA ASP A 147 14.56 -12.48 12.60
C ASP A 147 15.19 -11.13 12.95
N MET A 148 14.38 -10.20 13.45
CA MET A 148 14.84 -8.92 13.97
C MET A 148 14.60 -8.91 15.48
N GLU A 149 15.69 -8.88 16.27
CA GLU A 149 15.64 -8.77 17.73
C GLU A 149 14.76 -9.82 18.44
N GLY A 150 14.70 -11.04 17.90
CA GLY A 150 13.86 -12.13 18.41
C GLY A 150 12.43 -12.13 17.86
N ASN A 151 12.12 -11.27 16.88
CA ASN A 151 10.82 -11.20 16.23
C ASN A 151 10.93 -11.49 14.72
N PRO A 152 10.53 -12.70 14.25
CA PRO A 152 10.48 -13.01 12.83
C PRO A 152 9.31 -12.31 12.11
N PHE A 153 8.37 -11.71 12.83
CA PHE A 153 7.25 -10.96 12.25
C PHE A 153 7.40 -9.45 12.45
N SER A 154 8.63 -8.99 12.69
CA SER A 154 8.98 -7.57 12.79
C SER A 154 8.57 -6.81 11.53
N HIS A 155 8.38 -5.49 11.67
CA HIS A 155 8.28 -4.56 10.53
C HIS A 155 9.46 -4.72 9.55
N ALA A 156 10.64 -5.14 10.03
CA ALA A 156 11.83 -5.38 9.20
C ALA A 156 11.90 -6.78 8.53
N SER A 157 10.84 -7.58 8.61
CA SER A 157 10.78 -8.96 8.10
C SER A 157 9.60 -9.35 7.19
N PRO A 158 8.63 -8.49 6.80
CA PRO A 158 7.44 -8.91 6.07
C PRO A 158 7.78 -9.57 4.73
N PHE A 159 8.77 -9.04 4.00
CA PHE A 159 9.13 -9.60 2.68
C PHE A 159 9.89 -10.91 2.78
N ALA A 160 10.64 -11.15 3.87
CA ALA A 160 11.19 -12.48 4.11
C ALA A 160 10.07 -13.52 4.29
N ARG A 161 9.02 -13.19 5.07
CA ARG A 161 7.85 -14.07 5.27
C ARG A 161 7.05 -14.28 3.99
N ILE A 162 6.88 -13.24 3.19
CA ILE A 162 6.22 -13.33 1.88
C ILE A 162 7.02 -14.25 0.95
N MET A 163 8.32 -14.04 0.80
CA MET A 163 9.14 -14.80 -0.14
C MET A 163 9.32 -16.27 0.28
N GLU A 164 9.33 -16.56 1.58
CA GLU A 164 9.34 -17.93 2.10
C GLU A 164 8.09 -18.74 1.71
N SER A 165 6.95 -18.09 1.47
CA SER A 165 5.72 -18.77 1.04
C SER A 165 5.80 -19.34 -0.38
N GLY A 166 6.63 -18.75 -1.24
CA GLY A 166 6.68 -19.05 -2.67
C GLY A 166 5.44 -18.60 -3.47
N SER A 167 4.50 -17.89 -2.86
CA SER A 167 3.25 -17.45 -3.49
C SER A 167 3.39 -16.19 -4.35
N VAL A 168 4.51 -15.47 -4.23
CA VAL A 168 4.85 -14.28 -5.01
C VAL A 168 5.92 -14.64 -6.03
N ALA A 169 5.67 -14.27 -7.29
CA ALA A 169 6.55 -14.63 -8.39
C ALA A 169 7.82 -13.77 -8.42
N ARG A 170 7.71 -12.51 -7.99
CA ARG A 170 8.80 -11.53 -8.10
C ARG A 170 8.69 -10.44 -7.05
N LEU A 171 9.82 -10.08 -6.45
CA LEU A 171 9.96 -8.91 -5.57
C LEU A 171 11.00 -7.96 -6.18
N ILE A 172 10.56 -6.74 -6.47
CA ILE A 172 11.40 -5.65 -6.99
C ILE A 172 11.43 -4.57 -5.92
N GLN A 173 12.62 -4.24 -5.43
CA GLN A 173 12.82 -3.21 -4.42
C GLN A 173 13.54 -2.00 -5.01
N MET A 174 13.09 -0.79 -4.70
CA MET A 174 13.73 0.44 -5.15
C MET A 174 13.87 1.45 -4.02
N GLY A 175 14.98 2.18 -3.99
CA GLY A 175 15.28 3.17 -2.94
C GLY A 175 16.15 2.65 -1.80
N ILE A 176 16.49 1.36 -1.87
CA ILE A 176 17.23 0.64 -0.84
C ILE A 176 18.59 1.28 -0.59
N ARG A 177 18.89 1.59 0.67
CA ARG A 177 20.16 2.23 1.06
C ARG A 177 20.75 1.74 2.38
N THR A 178 20.17 0.70 2.98
CA THR A 178 20.59 0.18 4.29
C THR A 178 21.04 -1.29 4.28
N LEU A 179 21.19 -1.91 3.11
CA LEU A 179 21.59 -3.32 2.95
C LEU A 179 22.84 -3.71 3.76
N ASN A 180 22.65 -4.57 4.75
CA ASN A 180 23.74 -5.23 5.47
C ASN A 180 24.08 -6.62 4.87
N ALA A 181 25.07 -7.30 5.45
CA ALA A 181 25.53 -8.61 4.97
C ALA A 181 24.44 -9.70 5.00
N HIS A 182 23.60 -9.69 6.05
CA HIS A 182 22.50 -10.63 6.19
C HIS A 182 21.44 -10.44 5.11
N GLN A 183 20.97 -9.22 4.94
CA GLN A 183 19.97 -8.88 3.93
C GLN A 183 20.50 -9.12 2.51
N ARG A 184 21.79 -8.89 2.23
CA ARG A 184 22.39 -9.29 0.95
C ARG A 184 22.33 -10.80 0.71
N THR A 185 22.48 -11.61 1.76
CA THR A 185 22.30 -13.06 1.67
C THR A 185 20.84 -13.41 1.38
N GLN A 186 19.89 -12.72 2.00
CA GLN A 186 18.45 -12.93 1.77
C GLN A 186 18.03 -12.49 0.35
N VAL A 187 18.56 -11.38 -0.16
CA VAL A 187 18.38 -10.94 -1.56
C VAL A 187 18.82 -12.04 -2.52
N ALA A 188 20.01 -12.62 -2.29
CA ALA A 188 20.50 -13.72 -3.12
C ALA A 188 19.67 -15.00 -2.97
N ARG A 189 19.26 -15.35 -1.75
CA ARG A 189 18.44 -16.53 -1.44
C ARG A 189 17.08 -16.50 -2.14
N PHE A 190 16.41 -15.36 -2.11
CA PHE A 190 15.05 -15.22 -2.64
C PHE A 190 15.01 -14.69 -4.09
N GLY A 191 16.17 -14.35 -4.67
CA GLY A 191 16.24 -13.80 -6.03
C GLY A 191 15.60 -12.42 -6.14
N VAL A 192 15.75 -11.58 -5.12
CA VAL A 192 15.14 -10.24 -5.07
C VAL A 192 15.85 -9.29 -6.03
N GLU A 193 15.09 -8.55 -6.82
CA GLU A 193 15.61 -7.47 -7.65
C GLU A 193 15.78 -6.21 -6.82
N CYS A 194 16.96 -6.06 -6.22
CA CYS A 194 17.24 -4.98 -5.29
C CYS A 194 17.96 -3.80 -5.99
N HIS A 195 17.23 -2.71 -6.20
CA HIS A 195 17.76 -1.48 -6.80
C HIS A 195 18.16 -0.47 -5.72
N GLU A 196 19.45 -0.52 -5.33
CA GLU A 196 19.98 0.42 -4.33
C GLU A 196 19.93 1.88 -4.84
N MET A 197 19.62 2.82 -3.93
CA MET A 197 19.46 4.25 -4.21
C MET A 197 20.67 4.86 -4.92
N ARG A 198 21.88 4.42 -4.57
CA ARG A 198 23.15 4.91 -5.16
C ARG A 198 23.27 4.67 -6.68
N HIS A 199 22.45 3.79 -7.26
CA HIS A 199 22.50 3.48 -8.70
C HIS A 199 21.47 4.28 -9.52
N ALA A 200 20.56 5.03 -8.87
CA ALA A 200 19.53 5.84 -9.53
C ALA A 200 18.79 5.08 -10.65
N ALA A 201 18.27 3.90 -10.31
CA ALA A 201 17.55 3.07 -11.28
C ALA A 201 16.29 3.78 -11.80
N ASP A 202 16.09 3.73 -13.12
CA ASP A 202 14.91 4.28 -13.78
C ASP A 202 13.86 3.18 -13.95
N ILE A 203 12.71 3.38 -13.32
CA ILE A 203 11.57 2.46 -13.35
C ILE A 203 11.14 2.09 -14.77
N LYS A 204 11.30 2.99 -15.76
CA LYS A 204 10.91 2.74 -17.15
C LYS A 204 11.74 1.65 -17.82
N LYS A 205 12.92 1.35 -17.26
CA LYS A 205 13.83 0.33 -17.77
C LYS A 205 13.58 -1.03 -17.14
N ILE A 206 12.74 -1.11 -16.12
CA ILE A 206 12.38 -2.35 -15.44
C ILE A 206 11.10 -2.87 -16.12
N SER A 207 11.21 -4.00 -16.82
CA SER A 207 10.04 -4.67 -17.39
C SER A 207 9.22 -5.27 -16.25
N ILE A 208 7.94 -4.95 -16.16
CA ILE A 208 7.02 -5.48 -15.16
C ILE A 208 5.73 -5.88 -15.89
N ASP A 209 5.28 -7.11 -15.73
CA ASP A 209 4.09 -7.64 -16.41
C ASP A 209 3.15 -8.29 -15.39
N GLY A 210 1.86 -8.33 -15.69
CA GLY A 210 0.87 -9.01 -14.86
C GLY A 210 0.46 -8.20 -13.62
N PRO A 211 -0.11 -8.87 -12.60
CA PRO A 211 -0.59 -8.19 -11.40
C PRO A 211 0.57 -7.66 -10.55
N VAL A 212 0.44 -6.41 -10.11
CA VAL A 212 1.43 -5.69 -9.28
C VAL A 212 0.78 -5.23 -7.99
N TYR A 213 1.34 -5.65 -6.86
CA TYR A 213 1.09 -5.04 -5.56
C TYR A 213 2.15 -3.97 -5.32
N LEU A 214 1.73 -2.72 -5.09
CA LEU A 214 2.64 -1.62 -4.81
C LEU A 214 2.67 -1.32 -3.31
N SER A 215 3.80 -1.61 -2.67
CA SER A 215 4.03 -1.32 -1.26
C SER A 215 4.99 -0.14 -1.14
N ILE A 216 4.60 0.90 -0.42
CA ILE A 216 5.39 2.12 -0.23
C ILE A 216 5.61 2.34 1.26
N ASP A 217 6.84 2.14 1.70
CA ASP A 217 7.33 2.72 2.94
C ASP A 217 7.58 4.21 2.73
N LEU A 218 7.04 5.06 3.61
CA LEU A 218 7.29 6.50 3.53
C LEU A 218 8.75 6.86 3.74
N ASP A 219 9.53 6.03 4.44
CA ASP A 219 10.94 6.29 4.67
C ASP A 219 11.81 6.06 3.42
N VAL A 220 11.25 5.57 2.30
CA VAL A 220 11.91 5.62 0.99
C VAL A 220 12.30 7.05 0.62
N LEU A 221 11.50 8.02 1.08
CA LEU A 221 11.72 9.44 0.88
C LEU A 221 12.86 9.92 1.77
N ASP A 222 13.58 10.93 1.28
CA ASP A 222 14.52 11.64 2.14
C ASP A 222 13.76 12.28 3.33
N PRO A 223 14.33 12.28 4.56
CA PRO A 223 13.71 12.92 5.72
C PRO A 223 13.38 14.42 5.52
N ALA A 224 14.01 15.09 4.54
CA ALA A 224 13.63 16.43 4.12
C ALA A 224 12.19 16.53 3.58
N PHE A 225 11.64 15.44 3.05
CA PHE A 225 10.28 15.35 2.53
C PHE A 225 9.32 14.61 3.47
N ALA A 226 9.82 13.61 4.20
CA ALA A 226 9.03 12.79 5.11
C ALA A 226 9.69 12.69 6.51
N PRO A 227 9.70 13.79 7.29
CA PRO A 227 10.27 13.74 8.64
C PRO A 227 9.45 12.89 9.62
N GLY A 228 8.16 12.67 9.35
CA GLY A 228 7.24 11.90 10.16
C GLY A 228 7.29 10.40 9.88
N VAL A 229 8.45 9.77 10.02
CA VAL A 229 8.61 8.30 9.95
C VAL A 229 9.45 7.83 11.13
N SER A 230 9.40 6.57 11.52
CA SER A 230 10.15 6.07 12.70
C SER A 230 11.65 5.93 12.44
N HIS A 231 12.04 5.47 11.25
CA HIS A 231 13.44 5.22 10.87
C HIS A 231 13.88 6.22 9.80
N HIS A 232 14.81 7.12 10.14
CA HIS A 232 15.29 8.11 9.17
C HIS A 232 16.52 7.62 8.45
N GLU A 233 16.45 7.59 7.12
CA GLU A 233 17.59 7.24 6.25
C GLU A 233 17.85 8.35 5.22
N PRO A 234 18.79 9.28 5.48
CA PRO A 234 19.12 10.36 4.54
C PRO A 234 19.66 9.87 3.19
N GLY A 235 19.55 10.73 2.17
CA GLY A 235 19.92 10.41 0.79
C GLY A 235 18.83 9.65 0.03
N GLY A 236 17.58 9.84 0.44
CA GLY A 236 16.41 9.15 -0.10
C GLY A 236 15.80 9.82 -1.35
N MET A 237 14.69 9.26 -1.79
CA MET A 237 13.93 9.78 -2.93
C MET A 237 13.29 11.13 -2.62
N SER A 238 13.09 11.96 -3.64
CA SER A 238 12.14 13.05 -3.55
C SER A 238 10.71 12.53 -3.75
N VAL A 239 9.72 13.32 -3.33
CA VAL A 239 8.30 13.02 -3.62
C VAL A 239 8.09 12.86 -5.13
N ARG A 240 8.79 13.66 -5.96
CA ARG A 240 8.67 13.60 -7.41
C ARG A 240 9.17 12.27 -7.99
N ASP A 241 10.19 11.66 -7.39
CA ASP A 241 10.70 10.35 -7.82
C ASP A 241 9.68 9.24 -7.55
N VAL A 242 9.07 9.24 -6.36
CA VAL A 242 8.00 8.28 -6.02
C VAL A 242 6.79 8.45 -6.95
N LEU A 243 6.36 9.69 -7.22
CA LEU A 243 5.29 9.96 -8.19
C LEU A 243 5.65 9.48 -9.60
N HIS A 244 6.90 9.69 -10.02
CA HIS A 244 7.39 9.19 -11.30
C HIS A 244 7.28 7.66 -11.37
N ILE A 245 7.63 6.94 -10.31
CA ILE A 245 7.50 5.49 -10.24
C ILE A 245 6.03 5.07 -10.39
N ILE A 246 5.14 5.61 -9.57
CA ILE A 246 3.69 5.30 -9.59
C ILE A 246 3.11 5.50 -11.00
N GLN A 247 3.50 6.58 -11.68
CA GLN A 247 2.96 6.94 -12.99
C GLN A 247 3.56 6.13 -14.14
N ASN A 248 4.77 5.55 -13.98
CA ASN A 248 5.53 5.02 -15.11
C ASN A 248 5.85 3.52 -15.02
N PHE A 249 5.74 2.88 -13.86
CA PHE A 249 5.98 1.44 -13.78
C PHE A 249 5.03 0.69 -14.70
N GLY A 250 5.56 -0.22 -15.51
CA GLY A 250 4.74 -1.04 -16.38
C GLY A 250 4.09 -0.35 -17.58
N THR A 251 4.34 0.94 -17.82
CA THR A 251 3.66 1.71 -18.91
C THR A 251 3.95 1.21 -20.33
N HIS A 252 5.00 0.42 -20.50
CA HIS A 252 5.40 -0.18 -21.78
C HIS A 252 5.15 -1.70 -21.81
N SER A 253 4.41 -2.23 -20.85
CA SER A 253 4.22 -3.66 -20.61
C SER A 253 2.82 -3.95 -20.05
N GLY A 254 2.47 -5.22 -19.85
CA GLY A 254 1.12 -5.63 -19.42
C GLY A 254 0.86 -5.55 -17.92
N ALA A 255 1.57 -4.67 -17.19
CA ALA A 255 1.47 -4.57 -15.75
C ALA A 255 0.18 -3.85 -15.31
N ARG A 256 -0.45 -4.37 -14.26
CA ARG A 256 -1.67 -3.81 -13.67
C ARG A 256 -1.54 -3.76 -12.15
N MET A 257 -1.70 -2.57 -11.59
CA MET A 257 -1.79 -2.39 -10.14
C MET A 257 -3.10 -3.00 -9.63
N ILE A 258 -3.01 -4.02 -8.77
CA ILE A 258 -4.17 -4.73 -8.21
C ILE A 258 -4.50 -4.27 -6.78
N GLY A 259 -3.62 -3.48 -6.18
CA GLY A 259 -3.71 -3.02 -4.80
C GLY A 259 -2.36 -2.55 -4.30
N GLY A 260 -2.29 -2.18 -3.03
CA GLY A 260 -1.07 -1.70 -2.41
C GLY A 260 -1.27 -1.16 -1.02
N ASP A 261 -0.18 -0.76 -0.39
CA ASP A 261 -0.19 -0.09 0.91
C ASP A 261 0.78 1.09 0.95
N LEU A 262 0.48 2.03 1.85
CA LEU A 262 1.39 3.08 2.28
C LEU A 262 1.52 3.01 3.80
N VAL A 263 2.75 2.84 4.28
CA VAL A 263 3.07 2.50 5.68
C VAL A 263 4.02 3.52 6.32
N GLU A 264 4.30 3.33 7.62
CA GLU A 264 5.35 4.02 8.40
C GLU A 264 5.22 5.54 8.60
N LEU A 265 4.07 6.15 8.29
CA LEU A 265 3.79 7.50 8.78
C LEU A 265 3.77 7.44 10.31
N ASN A 266 4.70 8.09 10.99
CA ASN A 266 4.67 8.29 12.43
C ASN A 266 4.24 9.73 12.75
N PRO A 267 2.97 9.95 13.16
CA PRO A 267 2.46 11.29 13.44
C PRO A 267 3.16 12.01 14.58
N GLU A 268 3.75 11.28 15.53
CA GLU A 268 4.49 11.88 16.65
C GLU A 268 5.79 12.56 16.20
N ARG A 269 6.27 12.23 15.00
CA ARG A 269 7.44 12.82 14.38
C ARG A 269 7.10 13.75 13.22
N ASP A 270 5.83 13.84 12.84
CA ASP A 270 5.42 14.64 11.70
C ASP A 270 5.39 16.13 12.03
N VAL A 271 6.26 16.89 11.38
CA VAL A 271 6.40 18.33 11.61
C VAL A 271 5.35 19.06 10.79
N ASN A 272 4.42 19.75 11.46
CA ASN A 272 3.34 20.53 10.84
C ASN A 272 2.42 19.74 9.87
N GLY A 273 2.36 18.41 10.00
CA GLY A 273 1.53 17.58 9.12
C GLY A 273 2.06 17.44 7.69
N VAL A 274 3.34 17.75 7.46
CA VAL A 274 3.95 17.72 6.12
C VAL A 274 3.97 16.30 5.57
N THR A 275 4.36 15.32 6.39
CA THR A 275 4.45 13.92 5.98
C THR A 275 3.06 13.35 5.71
N ALA A 276 2.06 13.69 6.53
CA ALA A 276 0.67 13.32 6.27
C ALA A 276 0.16 13.88 4.93
N MET A 277 0.54 15.09 4.55
CA MET A 277 0.18 15.66 3.24
C MET A 277 0.90 14.97 2.07
N VAL A 278 2.17 14.59 2.25
CA VAL A 278 2.92 13.78 1.28
C VAL A 278 2.28 12.40 1.11
N ALA A 279 1.96 11.73 2.21
CA ALA A 279 1.23 10.46 2.23
C ALA A 279 -0.10 10.57 1.48
N ALA A 280 -0.90 11.60 1.78
CA ALA A 280 -2.17 11.87 1.10
C ALA A 280 -2.00 12.08 -0.41
N LYS A 281 -0.94 12.76 -0.84
CA LYS A 281 -0.62 12.91 -2.26
C LYS A 281 -0.30 11.55 -2.90
N ILE A 282 0.57 10.76 -2.27
CA ILE A 282 0.96 9.44 -2.79
C ILE A 282 -0.26 8.51 -2.88
N VAL A 283 -1.08 8.44 -1.83
CA VAL A 283 -2.29 7.61 -1.81
C VAL A 283 -3.25 7.99 -2.95
N LYS A 284 -3.49 9.29 -3.20
CA LYS A 284 -4.33 9.71 -4.34
C LYS A 284 -3.78 9.21 -5.69
N GLU A 285 -2.47 9.25 -5.89
CA GLU A 285 -1.85 8.78 -7.14
C GLU A 285 -1.90 7.25 -7.25
N MET A 286 -1.73 6.52 -6.14
CA MET A 286 -1.94 5.07 -6.08
C MET A 286 -3.38 4.69 -6.42
N MET A 287 -4.37 5.38 -5.83
CA MET A 287 -5.79 5.15 -6.09
C MET A 287 -6.12 5.40 -7.57
N ALA A 288 -5.68 6.53 -8.13
CA ALA A 288 -5.89 6.85 -9.54
C ALA A 288 -5.25 5.82 -10.47
N ARG A 289 -4.02 5.37 -10.17
CA ARG A 289 -3.33 4.33 -10.91
C ARG A 289 -4.11 3.00 -10.89
N CYS A 290 -4.54 2.58 -9.71
CA CYS A 290 -5.29 1.33 -9.52
C CYS A 290 -6.65 1.34 -10.26
N LEU A 291 -7.35 2.48 -10.24
CA LEU A 291 -8.61 2.67 -10.97
C LEU A 291 -8.41 2.60 -12.49
N ALA A 292 -7.35 3.22 -13.01
CA ALA A 292 -7.02 3.16 -14.43
C ALA A 292 -6.74 1.72 -14.90
N ASP A 293 -5.98 0.95 -14.11
CA ASP A 293 -5.64 -0.44 -14.44
C ASP A 293 -6.84 -1.39 -14.28
N SER A 294 -7.81 -1.04 -13.42
CA SER A 294 -9.07 -1.79 -13.25
C SER A 294 -10.08 -1.56 -14.38
N ALA A 295 -10.05 -0.40 -15.03
CA ALA A 295 -10.96 -0.05 -16.12
C ALA A 295 -10.55 -0.64 -17.48
N GLY A 296 -9.29 -1.09 -17.62
CA GLY A 296 -8.74 -1.67 -18.86
C GLY A 296 -8.79 -3.20 -18.94
N GLY A 297 -9.40 -3.87 -17.96
CA GLY A 297 -9.50 -5.34 -17.86
C GLY A 297 -10.78 -5.94 -18.44
#